data_AF-A0A9D5DTM9-F1
#
_entry.id   AF-A0A9D5DTM9-F1
#
_cell.length_a   1.000
_cell.length_b   1.000
_cell.length_c   1.000
_cell.angle_alpha   90.00
_cell.angle_beta   90.00
_cell.angle_gamma   90.00
#
_symmetry.space_group_name_H-M   'P 1'
#
loop_
_entity.id
_entity.type
_entity.pdbx_description
1 polymer ?
#
loop_
_entity_poly.entity_id
_entity_poly.type
_entity_poly.pdbx_seq_one_letter_code
_entity_poly.pdbx_strand_id
1 'polypeptide(L)'
;MSKTFISAIGLQDGKDTINCFREGLTSLEGCPKIVEGGFNCSNNKLENLSGAPIEIHGDFNCRLNQIQSLVGGPSSVGGSYRCGSNKIPNLMGLPSAFSVNGGPITFECSDNLLISLEGCPALVPGDFDCSNNQLESLKGGPLEVDGHYSCSDNKLVTLEGSPKECNGNFICSNNSLSSLIGSPETIQDDFDCSNNQLNSLEGCPREVGGNFICGGNSTKFTKKDIENHCKVSGKLILKN
;
A
#
# COMPACT_ATOMS: atom_id res chain seq x y z
N MET A 1 16.19 20.90 -19.84
CA MET A 1 17.49 20.47 -19.28
C MET A 1 17.20 19.53 -18.14
N SER A 2 17.93 18.41 -18.05
CA SER A 2 17.81 17.50 -16.90
C SER A 2 18.32 18.21 -15.65
N LYS A 3 17.53 18.22 -14.57
CA LYS A 3 17.97 18.67 -13.23
C LYS A 3 18.29 17.42 -12.43
N THR A 4 19.59 17.11 -12.31
CA THR A 4 20.09 15.93 -11.59
C THR A 4 20.24 16.21 -10.11
N PHE A 5 20.29 15.16 -9.28
CA PHE A 5 20.58 15.28 -7.85
C PHE A 5 21.86 16.09 -7.60
N ILE A 6 22.98 15.72 -8.24
CA ILE A 6 24.26 16.41 -8.01
C ILE A 6 24.24 17.88 -8.44
N SER A 7 23.47 18.23 -9.48
CA SER A 7 23.34 19.62 -9.93
C SER A 7 22.50 20.49 -8.99
N ALA A 8 21.58 19.88 -8.24
CA ALA A 8 20.63 20.58 -7.38
C ALA A 8 21.05 20.61 -5.92
N ILE A 9 21.54 19.47 -5.42
CA ILE A 9 21.86 19.22 -4.01
C ILE A 9 23.37 19.23 -3.75
N GLY A 10 24.18 19.01 -4.78
CA GLY A 10 25.62 18.80 -4.65
C GLY A 10 25.98 17.37 -4.22
N LEU A 11 27.28 17.13 -4.00
CA LEU A 11 27.78 15.85 -3.50
C LEU A 11 27.36 15.66 -2.04
N GLN A 12 26.84 14.47 -1.74
CA GLN A 12 26.48 14.03 -0.39
C GLN A 12 27.22 12.72 -0.10
N ASP A 13 27.68 12.53 1.14
CA ASP A 13 28.46 11.35 1.53
C ASP A 13 27.61 10.14 1.96
N GLY A 14 26.29 10.34 2.13
CA GLY A 14 25.33 9.28 2.45
C GLY A 14 25.29 8.87 3.92
N LYS A 15 26.00 9.56 4.83
CA LYS A 15 26.05 9.16 6.25
C LYS A 15 24.83 9.52 7.08
N ASP A 16 23.97 10.38 6.54
CA ASP A 16 22.77 10.89 7.18
C ASP A 16 21.56 10.76 6.24
N THR A 17 20.38 11.12 6.74
CA THR A 17 19.18 11.23 5.91
C THR A 17 19.35 12.27 4.81
N ILE A 18 19.06 11.90 3.57
CA ILE A 18 19.10 12.79 2.42
C ILE A 18 17.69 13.21 2.06
N ASN A 19 17.47 14.52 1.97
CA ASN A 19 16.19 15.10 1.56
C ASN A 19 16.38 16.00 0.33
N CYS A 20 15.78 15.59 -0.79
CA CYS A 20 15.75 16.32 -2.05
C CYS A 20 14.31 16.54 -2.55
N PHE A 21 13.38 16.71 -1.60
CA PHE A 21 11.97 17.03 -1.84
C PHE A 21 11.78 18.35 -2.58
N ARG A 22 10.87 18.39 -3.57
CA ARG A 22 10.47 19.63 -4.28
C ARG A 22 11.58 20.38 -5.00
N GLU A 23 12.60 19.65 -5.43
CA GLU A 23 13.69 20.25 -6.20
C GLU A 23 13.40 20.31 -7.70
N GLY A 24 12.31 19.72 -8.19
CA GLY A 24 12.05 19.63 -9.62
C GLY A 24 13.06 18.74 -10.36
N LEU A 25 13.61 17.74 -9.66
CA LEU A 25 14.56 16.76 -10.22
C LEU A 25 13.90 15.96 -11.33
N THR A 26 14.68 15.67 -12.36
CA THR A 26 14.32 14.73 -13.44
C THR A 26 15.21 13.49 -13.44
N SER A 27 16.26 13.46 -12.63
CA SER A 27 17.17 12.32 -12.46
C SER A 27 17.79 12.33 -11.07
N LEU A 28 18.03 11.13 -10.52
CA LEU A 28 18.77 10.93 -9.26
C LEU A 28 20.27 10.72 -9.49
N GLU A 29 20.76 10.96 -10.72
CA GLU A 29 22.18 10.86 -11.04
C GLU A 29 23.07 11.66 -10.07
N GLY A 30 24.07 10.96 -9.53
CA GLY A 30 25.02 11.49 -8.58
C GLY A 30 24.62 11.34 -7.11
N CYS A 31 23.50 10.68 -6.80
CA CYS A 31 23.24 10.22 -5.43
C CYS A 31 24.35 9.25 -4.96
N PRO A 32 24.66 9.24 -3.65
CA PRO A 32 25.48 8.18 -3.07
C PRO A 32 24.80 6.82 -3.22
N LYS A 33 25.60 5.76 -3.37
CA LYS A 33 25.08 4.40 -3.54
C LYS A 33 24.45 3.83 -2.27
N ILE A 34 24.91 4.27 -1.10
CA ILE A 34 24.46 3.84 0.22
C ILE A 34 24.03 5.10 0.99
N VAL A 35 22.90 5.00 1.68
CA VAL A 35 22.39 6.04 2.58
C VAL A 35 22.08 5.42 3.94
N GLU A 36 22.83 5.79 4.97
CA GLU A 36 22.68 5.29 6.35
C GLU A 36 21.38 5.80 7.00
N GLY A 37 20.83 6.92 6.52
CA GLY A 37 19.53 7.45 6.94
C GLY A 37 18.39 7.10 5.98
N GLY A 38 17.33 7.92 5.99
CA GLY A 38 16.28 7.88 4.97
C GLY A 38 16.68 8.61 3.68
N PHE A 39 15.98 8.34 2.59
CA PHE A 39 16.13 9.04 1.33
C PHE A 39 14.77 9.53 0.82
N ASN A 40 14.58 10.84 0.82
CA ASN A 40 13.35 11.48 0.36
C ASN A 40 13.58 12.22 -0.96
N CYS A 41 13.04 11.69 -2.05
CA CYS A 41 13.01 12.33 -3.37
C CYS A 41 11.58 12.65 -3.85
N SER A 42 10.64 12.74 -2.91
CA SER A 42 9.24 12.98 -3.25
C SER A 42 8.99 14.37 -3.84
N ASN A 43 7.89 14.51 -4.58
CA ASN A 43 7.45 15.76 -5.18
C ASN A 43 8.49 16.36 -6.14
N ASN A 44 8.90 15.54 -7.11
CA ASN A 44 9.82 15.92 -8.17
C ASN A 44 9.18 15.62 -9.54
N LYS A 45 10.00 15.55 -10.60
CA LYS A 45 9.57 15.22 -11.97
C LYS A 45 10.26 13.94 -12.45
N LEU A 46 10.56 13.01 -11.54
CA LEU A 46 11.23 11.76 -11.86
C LEU A 46 10.29 10.85 -12.65
N GLU A 47 10.78 10.26 -13.73
CA GLU A 47 10.03 9.27 -14.53
C GLU A 47 10.48 7.83 -14.27
N ASN A 48 11.64 7.66 -13.64
CA ASN A 48 12.21 6.39 -13.21
C ASN A 48 13.15 6.64 -12.03
N LEU A 49 13.63 5.55 -11.42
CA LEU A 49 14.51 5.61 -10.26
C LEU A 49 16.01 5.48 -10.60
N SER A 50 16.40 5.61 -11.86
CA SER A 50 17.81 5.48 -12.26
C SER A 50 18.69 6.48 -11.50
N GLY A 51 19.77 5.96 -10.91
CA GLY A 51 20.67 6.75 -10.08
C GLY A 51 20.26 6.87 -8.62
N ALA A 52 19.12 6.30 -8.20
CA ALA A 52 18.78 6.18 -6.79
C ALA A 52 19.88 5.43 -6.00
N PRO A 53 19.99 5.65 -4.68
CA PRO A 53 20.77 4.78 -3.82
C PRO A 53 20.34 3.32 -3.98
N ILE A 54 21.32 2.41 -3.93
CA ILE A 54 21.09 0.97 -4.03
C ILE A 54 20.64 0.42 -2.66
N GLU A 55 21.20 0.98 -1.59
CA GLU A 55 20.93 0.59 -0.20
C GLU A 55 20.57 1.82 0.63
N ILE A 56 19.46 1.73 1.35
CA ILE A 56 18.95 2.78 2.24
C ILE A 56 18.61 2.11 3.56
N HIS A 57 19.19 2.54 4.67
CA HIS A 57 18.93 1.92 5.98
C HIS A 57 17.68 2.48 6.66
N GLY A 58 17.23 3.68 6.28
CA GLY A 58 15.96 4.26 6.71
C GLY A 58 14.85 4.14 5.67
N ASP A 59 13.91 5.08 5.73
CA ASP A 59 12.77 5.16 4.81
C ASP A 59 13.19 5.56 3.39
N PHE A 60 12.55 4.97 2.39
CA PHE A 60 12.62 5.45 1.00
C PHE A 60 11.28 6.07 0.60
N ASN A 61 11.31 7.36 0.25
CA ASN A 61 10.13 8.09 -0.18
C ASN A 61 10.33 8.71 -1.56
N CYS A 62 9.62 8.17 -2.56
CA CYS A 62 9.60 8.64 -3.94
C CYS A 62 8.21 9.10 -4.40
N ARG A 63 7.31 9.39 -3.47
CA ARG A 63 5.93 9.82 -3.76
C ARG A 63 5.86 11.06 -4.65
N LEU A 64 4.72 11.28 -5.29
CA LEU A 64 4.43 12.52 -6.05
C LEU A 64 5.49 12.76 -7.15
N ASN A 65 5.67 11.77 -8.02
CA ASN A 65 6.54 11.87 -9.18
C ASN A 65 5.76 11.40 -10.43
N GLN A 66 6.46 11.05 -11.50
CA GLN A 66 5.89 10.48 -12.72
C GLN A 66 6.47 9.10 -13.00
N ILE A 67 6.88 8.38 -11.95
CA ILE A 67 7.59 7.10 -12.05
C ILE A 67 6.67 6.06 -12.67
N GLN A 68 7.18 5.35 -13.68
CA GLN A 68 6.44 4.30 -14.40
C GLN A 68 6.94 2.89 -14.05
N SER A 69 8.09 2.77 -13.40
CA SER A 69 8.66 1.50 -12.97
C SER A 69 9.57 1.71 -11.76
N LEU A 70 9.53 0.76 -10.82
CA LEU A 70 10.42 0.74 -9.66
C LEU A 70 11.79 0.13 -9.98
N VAL A 71 11.98 -0.40 -11.19
CA VAL A 71 13.28 -0.88 -11.67
C VAL A 71 14.31 0.25 -11.63
N GLY A 72 15.50 -0.07 -11.12
CA GLY A 72 16.57 0.89 -10.86
C GLY A 72 16.48 1.60 -9.51
N GLY A 73 15.42 1.33 -8.72
CA GLY A 73 15.30 1.75 -7.34
C GLY A 73 16.20 0.97 -6.38
N PRO A 74 16.13 1.29 -5.07
CA PRO A 74 16.92 0.62 -4.04
C PRO A 74 16.57 -0.86 -3.95
N SER A 75 17.59 -1.71 -3.93
CA SER A 75 17.45 -3.16 -3.73
C SER A 75 17.40 -3.55 -2.26
N SER A 76 17.69 -2.61 -1.34
CA SER A 76 17.57 -2.79 0.11
C SER A 76 17.05 -1.50 0.74
N VAL A 77 15.95 -1.61 1.49
CA VAL A 77 15.34 -0.52 2.26
C VAL A 77 15.09 -1.03 3.68
N GLY A 78 15.68 -0.35 4.67
CA GLY A 78 15.57 -0.69 6.10
C GLY A 78 14.42 -0.02 6.86
N GLY A 79 13.64 0.80 6.17
CA GLY A 79 12.44 1.43 6.69
C GLY A 79 11.25 1.29 5.76
N SER A 80 10.31 2.22 5.89
CA SER A 80 9.10 2.30 5.07
C SER A 80 9.43 2.60 3.61
N TYR A 81 8.68 1.97 2.70
CA TYR A 81 8.77 2.22 1.26
C TYR A 81 7.51 2.97 0.81
N ARG A 82 7.68 4.20 0.32
CA ARG A 82 6.55 5.05 -0.10
C ARG A 82 6.72 5.45 -1.56
N CYS A 83 5.91 4.87 -2.44
CA CYS A 83 5.89 5.12 -3.88
C CYS A 83 4.53 5.59 -4.42
N GLY A 84 3.61 5.97 -3.53
CA GLY A 84 2.31 6.48 -3.93
C GLY A 84 2.32 7.75 -4.78
N SER A 85 1.22 8.02 -5.48
CA SER A 85 1.05 9.18 -6.36
C SER A 85 2.08 9.21 -7.51
N ASN A 86 2.09 8.15 -8.31
CA ASN A 86 2.98 7.94 -9.46
C ASN A 86 2.18 7.35 -10.66
N LYS A 87 2.86 6.74 -11.64
CA LYS A 87 2.26 6.11 -12.83
C LYS A 87 2.65 4.63 -12.92
N ILE A 88 2.82 3.96 -11.78
CA ILE A 88 3.36 2.61 -11.70
C ILE A 88 2.26 1.58 -12.02
N PRO A 89 2.47 0.63 -12.96
CA PRO A 89 1.47 -0.37 -13.33
C PRO A 89 1.59 -1.71 -12.58
N ASN A 90 2.76 -2.02 -12.02
CA ASN A 90 3.04 -3.19 -11.20
C ASN A 90 4.22 -2.91 -10.26
N LEU A 91 4.47 -3.80 -9.30
CA LEU A 91 5.46 -3.59 -8.24
C LEU A 91 6.80 -4.26 -8.54
N MET A 92 7.07 -4.61 -9.80
CA MET A 92 8.35 -5.18 -10.20
C MET A 92 9.48 -4.17 -9.98
N GLY A 93 10.56 -4.64 -9.37
CA GLY A 93 11.72 -3.82 -9.00
C GLY A 93 11.76 -3.42 -7.53
N LEU A 94 10.75 -3.76 -6.72
CA LEU A 94 10.86 -3.69 -5.26
C LEU A 94 11.96 -4.62 -4.71
N PRO A 95 12.51 -4.31 -3.53
CA PRO A 95 13.33 -5.27 -2.79
C PRO A 95 12.49 -6.50 -2.40
N SER A 96 13.11 -7.68 -2.33
CA SER A 96 12.43 -8.93 -2.01
C SER A 96 11.88 -8.99 -0.58
N ALA A 97 12.42 -8.15 0.32
CA ALA A 97 11.93 -7.95 1.68
C ALA A 97 12.37 -6.56 2.17
N PHE A 98 11.64 -6.01 3.13
CA PHE A 98 12.06 -4.82 3.86
C PHE A 98 12.83 -5.23 5.12
N SER A 99 13.94 -4.56 5.43
CA SER A 99 14.78 -4.92 6.58
C SER A 99 14.22 -4.30 7.87
N VAL A 100 13.85 -5.13 8.85
CA VAL A 100 13.20 -4.74 10.11
C VAL A 100 14.17 -4.17 11.15
N ASN A 101 14.77 -3.02 10.88
CA ASN A 101 15.67 -2.35 11.84
C ASN A 101 14.91 -1.32 12.71
N GLY A 102 13.98 -1.80 13.56
CA GLY A 102 13.53 -1.03 14.72
C GLY A 102 12.13 -0.39 14.69
N GLY A 103 11.20 -0.89 13.89
CA GLY A 103 9.79 -0.47 13.96
C GLY A 103 8.89 -1.14 12.91
N PRO A 104 7.56 -0.95 12.99
CA PRO A 104 6.65 -1.39 11.93
C PRO A 104 6.99 -0.69 10.62
N ILE A 105 7.07 -1.46 9.55
CA ILE A 105 7.44 -0.96 8.22
C ILE A 105 6.19 -0.85 7.37
N THR A 106 5.85 0.39 7.02
CA THR A 106 4.74 0.68 6.11
C THR A 106 5.19 0.53 4.66
N PHE A 107 4.37 -0.12 3.84
CA PHE A 107 4.47 -0.09 2.38
C PHE A 107 3.27 0.64 1.76
N GLU A 108 3.54 1.81 1.18
CA GLU A 108 2.53 2.69 0.58
C GLU A 108 2.74 2.79 -0.94
N CYS A 109 1.77 2.29 -1.70
CA CYS A 109 1.75 2.31 -3.17
C CYS A 109 0.44 2.89 -3.75
N SER A 110 -0.33 3.63 -2.94
CA SER A 110 -1.60 4.24 -3.31
C SER A 110 -1.49 5.30 -4.42
N ASP A 111 -2.59 5.63 -5.08
CA ASP A 111 -2.64 6.61 -6.18
C ASP A 111 -1.65 6.29 -7.32
N ASN A 112 -1.77 5.09 -7.89
CA ASN A 112 -0.95 4.64 -9.01
C ASN A 112 -1.83 4.10 -10.14
N LEU A 113 -1.22 3.38 -11.09
CA LEU A 113 -1.94 2.72 -12.18
C LEU A 113 -1.86 1.19 -12.02
N LEU A 114 -1.74 0.68 -10.79
CA LEU A 114 -1.52 -0.74 -10.54
C LEU A 114 -2.70 -1.56 -11.06
N ILE A 115 -2.42 -2.54 -11.91
CA ILE A 115 -3.39 -3.54 -12.37
C ILE A 115 -3.21 -4.89 -11.67
N SER A 116 -2.07 -5.08 -11.00
CA SER A 116 -1.74 -6.25 -10.19
C SER A 116 -0.75 -5.87 -9.09
N LEU A 117 -0.71 -6.65 -8.02
CA LEU A 117 0.28 -6.51 -6.96
C LEU A 117 1.55 -7.37 -7.19
N GLU A 118 1.73 -7.95 -8.39
CA GLU A 118 2.92 -8.74 -8.72
C GLU A 118 4.21 -7.95 -8.45
N GLY A 119 5.15 -8.59 -7.74
CA GLY A 119 6.40 -7.98 -7.25
C GLY A 119 6.31 -7.45 -5.83
N CYS A 120 5.14 -7.44 -5.19
CA CYS A 120 5.00 -7.10 -3.78
C CYS A 120 5.72 -8.11 -2.89
N PRO A 121 6.41 -7.69 -1.82
CA PRO A 121 6.88 -8.61 -0.80
C PRO A 121 5.71 -9.34 -0.13
N ALA A 122 5.95 -10.60 0.25
CA ALA A 122 4.91 -11.46 0.85
C ALA A 122 4.56 -11.05 2.30
N LEU A 123 5.47 -10.36 2.99
CA LEU A 123 5.34 -9.89 4.36
C LEU A 123 5.51 -8.37 4.42
N VAL A 124 4.55 -7.69 5.04
CA VAL A 124 4.63 -6.26 5.40
C VAL A 124 4.44 -6.12 6.91
N PRO A 125 5.50 -5.89 7.70
CA PRO A 125 5.44 -5.82 9.17
C PRO A 125 4.71 -4.59 9.75
N GLY A 126 4.03 -3.81 8.91
CA GLY A 126 3.31 -2.60 9.29
C GLY A 126 2.12 -2.43 8.36
N ASP A 127 1.81 -1.18 8.00
CA ASP A 127 0.65 -0.91 7.15
C ASP A 127 0.94 -1.21 5.67
N PHE A 128 -0.05 -1.75 4.98
CA PHE A 128 -0.05 -1.90 3.53
C PHE A 128 -1.18 -1.08 2.93
N ASP A 129 -0.83 -0.11 2.08
CA ASP A 129 -1.79 0.74 1.37
C ASP A 129 -1.59 0.66 -0.14
N CYS A 130 -2.58 0.08 -0.82
CA CYS A 130 -2.69 0.00 -2.28
C CYS A 130 -3.96 0.69 -2.81
N SER A 131 -4.56 1.60 -2.03
CA SER A 131 -5.77 2.32 -2.41
C SER A 131 -5.60 3.16 -3.68
N ASN A 132 -6.71 3.54 -4.33
CA ASN A 132 -6.72 4.40 -5.51
C ASN A 132 -5.85 3.84 -6.66
N ASN A 133 -6.17 2.62 -7.10
CA ASN A 133 -5.50 1.92 -8.19
C ASN A 133 -6.53 1.31 -9.16
N GLN A 134 -6.10 0.37 -10.01
CA GLN A 134 -6.95 -0.30 -10.99
C GLN A 134 -6.99 -1.82 -10.77
N LEU A 135 -6.81 -2.27 -9.53
CA LEU A 135 -6.77 -3.68 -9.18
C LEU A 135 -8.16 -4.33 -9.32
N GLU A 136 -8.22 -5.52 -9.92
CA GLU A 136 -9.44 -6.35 -9.99
C GLU A 136 -9.47 -7.48 -8.94
N SER A 137 -8.29 -7.84 -8.39
CA SER A 137 -8.10 -8.75 -7.26
C SER A 137 -6.86 -8.35 -6.47
N LEU A 138 -6.63 -8.98 -5.32
CA LEU A 138 -5.45 -8.75 -4.46
C LEU A 138 -4.34 -9.79 -4.71
N LYS A 139 -4.44 -10.60 -5.78
CA LYS A 139 -3.44 -11.61 -6.14
C LYS A 139 -2.07 -10.97 -6.36
N GLY A 140 -1.05 -11.61 -5.81
CA GLY A 140 0.34 -11.12 -5.81
C GLY A 140 0.64 -10.14 -4.68
N GLY A 141 -0.35 -9.74 -3.88
CA GLY A 141 -0.17 -8.89 -2.70
C GLY A 141 0.48 -9.62 -1.52
N PRO A 142 0.71 -8.89 -0.40
CA PRO A 142 1.26 -9.48 0.80
C PRO A 142 0.25 -10.44 1.44
N LEU A 143 0.74 -11.60 1.88
CA LEU A 143 -0.04 -12.64 2.55
C LEU A 143 -0.06 -12.44 4.06
N GLU A 144 0.87 -11.65 4.59
CA GLU A 144 1.01 -11.31 6.00
C GLU A 144 1.21 -9.79 6.12
N VAL A 145 0.30 -9.15 6.85
CA VAL A 145 0.32 -7.70 7.12
C VAL A 145 0.00 -7.50 8.60
N ASP A 146 0.97 -6.97 9.35
CA ASP A 146 0.84 -6.78 10.80
C ASP A 146 0.09 -5.50 11.18
N GLY A 147 -0.01 -4.54 10.27
CA GLY A 147 -0.75 -3.30 10.45
C GLY A 147 -2.09 -3.28 9.73
N HIS A 148 -2.46 -2.10 9.26
CA HIS A 148 -3.65 -1.87 8.46
C HIS A 148 -3.47 -2.35 7.02
N TYR A 149 -4.53 -2.89 6.43
CA TYR A 149 -4.59 -3.26 5.01
C TYR A 149 -5.64 -2.41 4.30
N SER A 150 -5.19 -1.48 3.46
CA SER A 150 -6.08 -0.64 2.64
C SER A 150 -5.98 -1.00 1.16
N CYS A 151 -7.13 -1.31 0.58
CA CYS A 151 -7.32 -1.55 -0.84
C CYS A 151 -8.56 -0.82 -1.38
N SER A 152 -8.95 0.27 -0.73
CA SER A 152 -10.10 1.08 -1.13
C SER A 152 -9.92 1.68 -2.53
N ASP A 153 -11.02 2.10 -3.14
CA ASP A 153 -11.00 2.88 -4.39
C ASP A 153 -10.23 2.16 -5.52
N ASN A 154 -10.59 0.90 -5.75
CA ASN A 154 -10.05 0.06 -6.80
C ASN A 154 -11.20 -0.45 -7.69
N LYS A 155 -10.92 -1.45 -8.52
CA LYS A 155 -11.92 -2.15 -9.36
C LYS A 155 -12.14 -3.58 -8.87
N LEU A 156 -11.94 -3.84 -7.57
CA LEU A 156 -11.97 -5.20 -7.03
C LEU A 156 -13.35 -5.81 -7.22
N VAL A 157 -13.38 -7.01 -7.79
CA VAL A 157 -14.58 -7.86 -7.88
C VAL A 157 -14.52 -9.04 -6.91
N THR A 158 -13.35 -9.27 -6.32
CA THR A 158 -13.06 -10.29 -5.32
C THR A 158 -11.95 -9.80 -4.39
N LEU A 159 -11.90 -10.33 -3.17
CA LEU A 159 -10.81 -10.11 -2.24
C LEU A 159 -9.75 -11.23 -2.30
N GLU A 160 -9.86 -12.16 -3.25
CA GLU A 160 -8.86 -13.21 -3.46
C GLU A 160 -7.43 -12.63 -3.53
N GLY A 161 -6.55 -13.17 -2.68
CA GLY A 161 -5.17 -12.72 -2.53
C GLY A 161 -4.95 -11.82 -1.30
N SER A 162 -6.00 -11.45 -0.56
CA SER A 162 -5.83 -10.79 0.74
C SER A 162 -5.15 -11.72 1.75
N PRO A 163 -4.57 -11.17 2.84
CA PRO A 163 -4.11 -11.97 3.97
C PRO A 163 -5.29 -12.73 4.60
N LYS A 164 -4.97 -13.84 5.27
CA LYS A 164 -5.97 -14.65 6.00
C LYS A 164 -6.41 -14.00 7.31
N GLU A 165 -5.51 -13.26 7.93
CA GLU A 165 -5.74 -12.56 9.19
C GLU A 165 -5.24 -11.12 9.01
N CYS A 166 -5.95 -10.15 9.60
CA CYS A 166 -5.52 -8.75 9.59
C CYS A 166 -5.46 -8.24 11.04
N ASN A 167 -4.27 -7.84 11.46
CA ASN A 167 -4.01 -7.36 12.83
C ASN A 167 -4.46 -5.91 13.05
N GLY A 168 -4.79 -5.18 11.98
CA GLY A 168 -5.35 -3.84 12.06
C GLY A 168 -6.69 -3.72 11.34
N ASN A 169 -6.96 -2.54 10.78
CA ASN A 169 -8.11 -2.29 9.94
C ASN A 169 -7.96 -2.99 8.59
N PHE A 170 -9.05 -3.58 8.09
CA PHE A 170 -9.12 -4.03 6.70
C PHE A 170 -10.15 -3.18 5.95
N ILE A 171 -9.67 -2.39 4.99
CA ILE A 171 -10.45 -1.37 4.28
C ILE A 171 -10.51 -1.74 2.80
N CYS A 172 -11.68 -2.17 2.35
CA CYS A 172 -11.98 -2.53 0.95
C CYS A 172 -13.15 -1.74 0.36
N SER A 173 -13.45 -0.57 0.93
CA SER A 173 -14.54 0.30 0.49
C SER A 173 -14.33 0.86 -0.92
N ASN A 174 -15.43 1.30 -1.55
CA ASN A 174 -15.43 1.88 -2.90
C ASN A 174 -14.83 0.93 -3.95
N ASN A 175 -15.39 -0.27 -4.05
CA ASN A 175 -15.01 -1.28 -5.04
C ASN A 175 -16.26 -1.83 -5.76
N SER A 176 -16.11 -2.92 -6.51
CA SER A 176 -17.21 -3.58 -7.24
C SER A 176 -17.50 -4.99 -6.70
N LEU A 177 -17.29 -5.22 -5.40
CA LEU A 177 -17.48 -6.53 -4.76
C LEU A 177 -18.96 -6.90 -4.73
N SER A 178 -19.31 -8.12 -5.14
CA SER A 178 -20.68 -8.68 -5.02
C SER A 178 -20.87 -9.56 -3.77
N SER A 179 -19.77 -10.09 -3.23
CA SER A 179 -19.67 -10.84 -1.98
C SER A 179 -18.32 -10.52 -1.33
N LEU A 180 -18.05 -11.08 -0.16
CA LEU A 180 -16.80 -10.89 0.59
C LEU A 180 -15.85 -12.08 0.40
N ILE A 181 -16.03 -12.89 -0.65
CA ILE A 181 -15.16 -14.03 -0.93
C ILE A 181 -13.70 -13.56 -1.04
N GLY A 182 -12.84 -14.26 -0.28
CA GLY A 182 -11.42 -13.95 -0.20
C GLY A 182 -11.05 -12.96 0.90
N SER A 183 -12.01 -12.38 1.64
CA SER A 183 -11.74 -11.53 2.81
C SER A 183 -10.92 -12.27 3.89
N PRO A 184 -10.18 -11.56 4.76
CA PRO A 184 -9.60 -12.17 5.96
C PRO A 184 -10.67 -12.87 6.80
N GLU A 185 -10.30 -13.99 7.44
CA GLU A 185 -11.18 -14.73 8.34
C GLU A 185 -11.35 -14.00 9.68
N THR A 186 -10.32 -13.30 10.13
CA THR A 186 -10.29 -12.51 11.37
C THR A 186 -9.67 -11.14 11.13
N ILE A 187 -10.30 -10.12 11.72
CA ILE A 187 -9.84 -8.72 11.67
C ILE A 187 -9.86 -8.18 13.10
N GLN A 188 -8.72 -7.70 13.59
CA GLN A 188 -8.62 -7.22 14.98
C GLN A 188 -9.31 -5.88 15.21
N ASP A 189 -9.20 -4.95 14.26
CA ASP A 189 -9.83 -3.62 14.37
C ASP A 189 -11.04 -3.50 13.43
N ASP A 190 -11.16 -2.41 12.68
CA ASP A 190 -12.34 -2.11 11.87
C ASP A 190 -12.30 -2.85 10.53
N PHE A 191 -13.47 -3.33 10.09
CA PHE A 191 -13.69 -3.85 8.75
C PHE A 191 -14.61 -2.92 7.97
N ASP A 192 -14.08 -2.29 6.92
CA ASP A 192 -14.83 -1.40 6.03
C ASP A 192 -15.00 -2.01 4.64
N CYS A 193 -16.20 -2.50 4.36
CA CYS A 193 -16.64 -2.98 3.06
C CYS A 193 -17.74 -2.09 2.45
N SER A 194 -17.81 -0.83 2.86
CA SER A 194 -18.82 0.11 2.38
C SER A 194 -18.69 0.45 0.91
N ASN A 195 -19.78 0.96 0.32
CA ASN A 195 -19.83 1.44 -1.07
C ASN A 195 -19.32 0.39 -2.07
N ASN A 196 -19.85 -0.82 -1.96
CA ASN A 196 -19.62 -1.93 -2.89
C ASN A 196 -20.96 -2.32 -3.57
N GLN A 197 -20.98 -3.46 -4.25
CA GLN A 197 -22.18 -4.00 -4.89
C GLN A 197 -22.69 -5.26 -4.17
N LEU A 198 -22.43 -5.37 -2.86
CA LEU A 198 -22.69 -6.60 -2.11
C LEU A 198 -24.17 -6.97 -2.17
N ASN A 199 -24.43 -8.19 -2.64
CA ASN A 199 -25.74 -8.82 -2.63
C ASN A 199 -25.79 -10.06 -1.72
N SER A 200 -24.65 -10.50 -1.22
CA SER A 200 -24.45 -11.61 -0.29
C SER A 200 -23.36 -11.27 0.73
N LEU A 201 -23.41 -11.90 1.91
CA LEU A 201 -22.35 -11.89 2.93
C LEU A 201 -21.48 -13.15 2.87
N GLU A 202 -21.54 -13.90 1.77
CA GLU A 202 -20.63 -15.02 1.55
C GLU A 202 -19.16 -14.54 1.59
N GLY A 203 -18.32 -15.25 2.35
CA GLY A 203 -16.93 -14.86 2.58
C GLY A 203 -16.73 -13.79 3.66
N CYS A 204 -17.79 -13.36 4.37
CA CYS A 204 -17.67 -12.42 5.48
C CYS A 204 -16.69 -12.93 6.55
N PRO A 205 -15.85 -12.05 7.15
CA PRO A 205 -15.01 -12.41 8.29
C PRO A 205 -15.83 -13.07 9.40
N ARG A 206 -15.24 -14.05 10.10
CA ARG A 206 -15.88 -14.71 11.24
C ARG A 206 -15.87 -13.83 12.48
N GLU A 207 -14.83 -13.01 12.64
CA GLU A 207 -14.67 -12.11 13.77
C GLU A 207 -14.07 -10.77 13.34
N VAL A 208 -14.69 -9.69 13.82
CA VAL A 208 -14.22 -8.31 13.70
C VAL A 208 -14.18 -7.70 15.10
N GLY A 209 -12.99 -7.34 15.58
CA GLY A 209 -12.83 -6.77 16.92
C GLY A 209 -13.24 -5.30 17.02
N GLY A 210 -13.22 -4.57 15.91
CA GLY A 210 -13.69 -3.19 15.82
C GLY A 210 -15.10 -3.06 15.23
N ASN A 211 -15.30 -1.96 14.52
CA ASN A 211 -16.53 -1.64 13.81
C ASN A 211 -16.64 -2.44 12.51
N PHE A 212 -17.87 -2.81 12.15
CA PHE A 212 -18.19 -3.37 10.84
C PHE A 212 -18.98 -2.33 10.04
N ILE A 213 -18.37 -1.83 8.97
CA ILE A 213 -18.91 -0.76 8.13
C ILE A 213 -19.31 -1.38 6.79
N CYS A 214 -20.61 -1.39 6.51
CA CYS A 214 -21.22 -2.09 5.35
C CYS A 214 -22.27 -1.22 4.63
N GLY A 215 -22.31 0.08 4.93
CA GLY A 215 -23.17 1.05 4.23
C GLY A 215 -22.89 1.08 2.73
N GLY A 216 -23.87 1.53 1.94
CA GLY A 216 -23.65 1.88 0.54
C GLY A 216 -23.62 0.69 -0.43
N ASN A 217 -24.06 -0.47 0.03
CA ASN A 217 -24.17 -1.68 -0.78
C ASN A 217 -25.53 -1.82 -1.49
N SER A 218 -25.56 -2.63 -2.55
CA SER A 218 -26.77 -2.96 -3.31
C SER A 218 -27.86 -3.55 -2.41
N THR A 219 -27.49 -4.44 -1.50
CA THR A 219 -28.39 -4.99 -0.47
C THR A 219 -28.29 -4.20 0.82
N LYS A 220 -29.45 -3.89 1.40
CA LYS A 220 -29.56 -3.27 2.74
C LYS A 220 -29.52 -4.35 3.82
N PHE A 221 -28.32 -4.76 4.22
CA PHE A 221 -28.15 -5.72 5.29
C PHE A 221 -28.65 -5.16 6.63
N THR A 222 -29.30 -6.02 7.40
CA THR A 222 -29.69 -5.74 8.78
C THR A 222 -28.58 -6.14 9.74
N LYS A 223 -28.66 -5.65 10.98
CA LYS A 223 -27.78 -6.09 12.08
C LYS A 223 -27.77 -7.61 12.22
N LYS A 224 -28.95 -8.25 12.14
CA LYS A 224 -29.09 -9.71 12.26
C LYS A 224 -28.40 -10.44 11.12
N ASP A 225 -28.42 -9.90 9.89
CA ASP A 225 -27.74 -10.52 8.75
C ASP A 225 -26.23 -10.59 9.00
N ILE A 226 -25.64 -9.51 9.51
CA ILE A 226 -24.21 -9.46 9.87
C ILE A 226 -23.90 -10.42 11.03
N GLU A 227 -24.68 -10.37 12.13
CA GLU A 227 -24.45 -11.19 13.32
C GLU A 227 -24.60 -12.70 13.07
N ASN A 228 -25.33 -13.11 12.03
CA ASN A 228 -25.41 -14.51 11.62
C ASN A 228 -24.12 -15.03 10.94
N HIS A 229 -23.27 -14.13 10.43
CA HIS A 229 -22.04 -14.48 9.70
C HIS A 229 -20.76 -14.08 10.44
N CYS A 230 -20.82 -12.98 11.21
CA CYS A 230 -19.66 -12.35 11.82
C CYS A 230 -19.96 -11.96 13.27
N LYS A 231 -19.04 -12.33 14.17
CA LYS A 231 -19.00 -11.78 15.53
C LYS A 231 -18.32 -10.41 15.49
N VAL A 232 -19.08 -9.36 15.76
CA VAL A 232 -18.57 -7.98 15.79
C VAL A 232 -18.53 -7.47 17.22
N SER A 233 -17.37 -6.97 17.67
CA SER A 233 -17.21 -6.43 19.02
C SER A 233 -17.45 -4.92 19.11
N GLY A 234 -17.27 -4.18 18.01
CA GLY A 234 -17.59 -2.76 17.90
C GLY A 234 -19.00 -2.47 17.37
N LYS A 235 -19.15 -1.36 16.66
CA LYS A 235 -20.45 -0.91 16.12
C LYS A 235 -20.70 -1.46 14.72
N LEU A 236 -21.97 -1.73 14.42
CA LEU A 236 -22.43 -1.98 13.05
C LEU A 236 -22.88 -0.67 12.41
N ILE A 237 -22.21 -0.28 11.32
CA ILE A 237 -22.48 0.95 10.57
C ILE A 237 -23.02 0.55 9.20
N LEU A 238 -24.35 0.53 9.08
CA LEU A 238 -25.08 -0.06 7.93
C LEU A 238 -25.84 0.97 7.07
N LYS A 239 -25.70 2.26 7.36
CA LYS A 239 -26.39 3.35 6.65
C LYS A 239 -25.36 4.32 6.07
N ASN A 240 -25.74 4.93 4.96
CA ASN A 240 -25.04 6.08 4.36
C ASN A 240 -25.40 7.37 5.11
#